data_AF-A0A8H7DD37-F1
#
_entry.id   AF-A0A8H7DD37-F1
#
_cell.length_a   1.000
_cell.length_b   1.000
_cell.length_c   1.000
_cell.angle_alpha   90.00
_cell.angle_beta   90.00
_cell.angle_gamma   90.00
#
_symmetry.space_group_name_H-M   'P 1'
#
loop_
_entity.id
_entity.type
_entity.pdbx_description
1 polymer ?
#
loop_
_entity_poly.entity_id
_entity_poly.type
_entity_poly.pdbx_seq_one_letter_code
_entity_poly.pdbx_strand_id
1 'polypeptide(L)'
;MLLILLAVHLLSKDGKAALLSHSLDARATADSCDDINSCRTFFSIVSGCLATIFACTWVSVHPNVPPPNQSRLQLFWRRLKMMLIAMIAPEVMVGFAARQHLGTHELSKKFGFSTMHGMFVSMGGFVTSDEHPIATIEQLEDSTLGPELQAAIQKISEKDITDKSKGDAFSKGIALLQGLWFILQTLARVHQRLAITQLEVATLAFAVVNIFIWLLWWNKPLDVQRPIVIGPPTQPDTETVTLPGQPSRWTRFGGAIAGDYLGEYKPLSSISVPSFWSLNDNDAQGKATHILVLVGTVFGAIHCAAWNTTFPTPAEMWIWRTSSLVIIAVPVLTLLTGIALLFVVEPGQDGINVVAMSFISIYIVARIVLIVLPLVELRFLPASAFVDVNWSTYIPHI
;
A
#
# COMPACT_ATOMS: atom_id res chain seq x y z
N MET A 1 9.79 -8.14 -14.09
CA MET A 1 9.35 -9.49 -14.52
C MET A 1 10.52 -10.38 -14.99
N LEU A 2 11.41 -9.90 -15.87
CA LEU A 2 12.61 -10.68 -16.28
C LEU A 2 13.55 -11.03 -15.11
N LEU A 3 13.71 -10.14 -14.12
CA LEU A 3 14.60 -10.37 -12.97
C LEU A 3 14.10 -11.47 -12.02
N ILE A 4 12.77 -11.66 -11.90
CA ILE A 4 12.18 -12.72 -11.06
C ILE A 4 12.27 -14.08 -11.76
N LEU A 5 12.10 -14.11 -13.09
CA LEU A 5 12.33 -15.31 -13.89
C LEU A 5 13.82 -15.69 -13.96
N LEU A 6 14.73 -14.70 -13.98
CA LEU A 6 16.17 -14.92 -13.88
C LEU A 6 16.57 -15.50 -12.50
N ALA A 7 15.97 -15.00 -11.41
CA ALA A 7 16.18 -15.53 -10.07
C ALA A 7 15.68 -16.97 -9.92
N VAL A 8 14.50 -17.31 -10.45
CA VAL A 8 13.96 -18.68 -10.45
C VAL A 8 14.80 -19.62 -11.34
N HIS A 9 15.30 -19.14 -12.48
CA HIS A 9 16.13 -19.94 -13.38
C HIS A 9 17.54 -20.23 -12.83
N LEU A 10 18.13 -19.28 -12.09
CA LEU A 10 19.41 -19.47 -11.42
C LEU A 10 19.28 -20.40 -10.20
N LEU A 11 18.19 -20.29 -9.43
CA LEU A 11 17.88 -21.19 -8.31
C LEU A 11 17.60 -22.65 -8.74
N SER A 12 17.25 -22.89 -10.01
CA SER A 12 16.95 -24.21 -10.55
C SER A 12 18.20 -25.03 -10.93
N LYS A 13 19.40 -24.44 -11.03
CA LYS A 13 20.58 -25.14 -11.57
C LYS A 13 21.44 -25.89 -10.55
N ASP A 14 21.32 -25.62 -9.25
CA ASP A 14 22.18 -26.26 -8.22
C ASP A 14 21.59 -27.54 -7.61
N GLY A 15 20.61 -28.15 -8.27
CA GLY A 15 20.04 -29.44 -7.90
C GLY A 15 20.79 -30.64 -8.50
N LYS A 16 22.05 -30.89 -8.13
CA LYS A 16 22.66 -32.23 -8.28
C LYS A 16 23.44 -32.63 -7.03
N ALA A 17 23.01 -33.75 -6.45
CA ALA A 17 23.50 -34.37 -5.23
C ALA A 17 24.90 -34.99 -5.37
N ALA A 18 25.73 -34.87 -4.31
CA ALA A 18 26.61 -35.93 -3.79
C ALA A 18 27.33 -35.49 -2.50
N LEU A 19 27.58 -36.47 -1.61
CA LEU A 19 28.44 -36.48 -0.40
C LEU A 19 27.82 -36.03 0.94
N LEU A 20 27.12 -36.99 1.56
CA LEU A 20 26.40 -36.88 2.84
C LEU A 20 27.21 -37.26 4.10
N SER A 21 28.53 -37.48 4.04
CA SER A 21 29.30 -37.93 5.22
C SER A 21 30.34 -36.94 5.74
N HIS A 22 30.83 -36.01 4.91
CA HIS A 22 31.82 -35.00 5.33
C HIS A 22 31.19 -33.68 5.83
N SER A 23 29.86 -33.57 5.79
CA SER A 23 29.11 -32.35 6.06
C SER A 23 28.52 -32.25 7.47
N LEU A 24 28.68 -33.26 8.32
CA LEU A 24 28.20 -33.18 9.71
C LEU A 24 29.16 -32.37 10.60
N ASP A 25 30.48 -32.50 10.40
CA ASP A 25 31.46 -31.73 11.17
C ASP A 25 31.63 -30.28 10.67
N ALA A 26 31.51 -30.03 9.36
CA ALA A 26 31.57 -28.66 8.80
C ALA A 26 30.31 -27.83 9.05
N ARG A 27 29.16 -28.49 9.29
CA ARG A 27 27.88 -27.82 9.58
C ARG A 27 27.81 -27.34 11.03
N ALA A 28 28.55 -27.98 11.94
CA ALA A 28 28.70 -27.50 13.32
C ALA A 28 29.52 -26.20 13.42
N THR A 29 30.40 -25.93 12.45
CA THR A 29 31.26 -24.73 12.42
C THR A 29 30.69 -23.58 11.57
N ALA A 30 29.64 -23.82 10.77
CA ALA A 30 29.03 -22.79 9.91
C ALA A 30 27.89 -22.02 10.61
N ASP A 31 27.43 -22.50 11.77
CA ASP A 31 26.37 -21.88 12.58
C ASP A 31 26.93 -20.97 13.70
N SER A 32 28.25 -20.85 13.85
CA SER A 32 28.88 -20.01 14.88
C SER A 32 29.30 -18.64 14.33
N CYS A 33 28.86 -17.61 15.02
CA CYS A 33 29.17 -16.21 14.70
C CYS A 33 30.48 -15.80 15.38
N ASP A 34 31.60 -16.37 14.93
CA ASP A 34 32.90 -16.21 15.59
C ASP A 34 33.73 -15.02 15.04
N ASP A 35 33.38 -14.51 13.86
CA ASP A 35 33.97 -13.32 13.25
C ASP A 35 32.97 -12.17 13.23
N ILE A 36 33.26 -11.08 13.94
CA ILE A 36 32.41 -9.90 14.06
C ILE A 36 32.06 -9.27 12.70
N ASN A 37 32.90 -9.43 11.67
CA ASN A 37 32.67 -8.89 10.33
C ASN A 37 31.71 -9.74 9.50
N SER A 38 31.48 -10.99 9.90
CA SER A 38 30.58 -11.95 9.27
C SER A 38 29.25 -12.08 10.04
N CYS A 39 29.06 -11.23 11.04
CA CYS A 39 27.94 -11.25 11.98
C CYS A 39 27.07 -10.01 11.85
N ARG A 40 25.75 -10.20 11.97
CA ARG A 40 24.79 -9.11 12.15
C ARG A 40 24.20 -9.12 13.55
N THR A 41 23.99 -7.94 14.11
CA THR A 41 23.47 -7.80 15.48
C THR A 41 21.95 -7.83 15.52
N PHE A 42 21.39 -8.14 16.68
CA PHE A 42 19.95 -7.98 16.96
C PHE A 42 19.44 -6.59 16.55
N PHE A 43 20.17 -5.54 16.92
CA PHE A 43 19.81 -4.16 16.57
C PHE A 43 19.78 -3.93 15.06
N SER A 44 20.72 -4.51 14.30
CA SER A 44 20.74 -4.43 12.83
C SER A 44 19.50 -5.08 12.21
N ILE A 45 19.10 -6.25 12.70
CA ILE A 45 17.90 -6.96 12.23
C ILE A 45 16.65 -6.09 12.46
N VAL A 46 16.46 -5.62 13.69
CA VAL A 46 15.27 -4.85 14.08
C VAL A 46 15.24 -3.49 13.36
N SER A 47 16.34 -2.74 13.38
CA SER A 47 16.40 -1.42 12.73
C SER A 47 16.24 -1.50 11.22
N GLY A 48 16.81 -2.52 10.55
CA GLY A 48 16.61 -2.76 9.13
C GLY A 48 15.15 -3.06 8.78
N CYS A 49 14.45 -3.82 9.62
CA CYS A 49 13.02 -4.09 9.44
C CYS A 49 12.18 -2.83 9.65
N LEU A 50 12.36 -2.14 10.77
CA LEU A 50 11.60 -0.93 11.11
C LEU A 50 11.83 0.21 10.11
N ALA A 51 13.08 0.40 9.66
CA ALA A 51 13.40 1.39 8.63
C ALA A 51 12.70 1.09 7.31
N THR A 52 12.67 -0.19 6.91
CA THR A 52 11.97 -0.62 5.68
C THR A 52 10.46 -0.46 5.82
N ILE A 53 9.86 -0.86 6.94
CA ILE A 53 8.42 -0.67 7.20
C ILE A 53 8.08 0.83 7.18
N PHE A 54 8.88 1.67 7.83
CA PHE A 54 8.70 3.12 7.83
C PHE A 54 8.81 3.70 6.41
N ALA A 55 9.84 3.32 5.65
CA ALA A 55 10.00 3.75 4.26
C ALA A 55 8.77 3.37 3.41
N CYS A 56 8.24 2.15 3.56
CA CYS A 56 7.09 1.67 2.80
C CYS A 56 5.76 2.33 3.21
N THR A 57 5.57 2.64 4.50
CA THR A 57 4.27 3.12 5.03
C THR A 57 4.18 4.64 5.16
N TRP A 58 5.32 5.34 5.29
CA TRP A 58 5.35 6.79 5.44
C TRP A 58 5.72 7.49 4.13
N VAL A 59 6.78 7.04 3.45
CA VAL A 59 7.34 7.75 2.28
C VAL A 59 6.54 7.43 1.02
N SER A 60 6.09 6.18 0.86
CA SER A 60 5.40 5.74 -0.36
C SER A 60 3.90 6.02 -0.40
N VAL A 61 3.30 6.49 0.71
CA VAL A 61 1.87 6.82 0.75
C VAL A 61 1.66 8.27 0.34
N HIS A 62 0.93 8.47 -0.75
CA HIS A 62 0.66 9.78 -1.34
C HIS A 62 -0.79 10.20 -1.06
N PRO A 63 -1.08 10.87 0.06
CA PRO A 63 -2.43 11.33 0.37
C PRO A 63 -2.85 12.50 -0.53
N ASN A 64 -4.15 12.66 -0.68
CA ASN A 64 -4.72 13.82 -1.37
C ASN A 64 -4.51 15.12 -0.59
N VAL A 65 -4.69 16.25 -1.30
CA VAL A 65 -4.44 17.59 -0.76
C VAL A 65 -5.31 17.83 0.49
N PRO A 66 -4.72 18.24 1.63
CA PRO A 66 -5.47 18.49 2.85
C PRO A 66 -6.26 19.81 2.76
N PRO A 67 -7.26 20.02 3.63
CA PRO A 67 -7.95 21.30 3.74
C PRO A 67 -6.98 22.46 4.04
N PRO A 68 -7.23 23.68 3.49
CA PRO A 68 -6.28 24.81 3.54
C PRO A 68 -5.98 25.33 4.95
N ASN A 69 -6.88 25.11 5.92
CA ASN A 69 -6.83 25.71 7.26
C ASN A 69 -6.41 24.74 8.39
N GLN A 70 -5.63 23.69 8.06
CA GLN A 70 -5.14 22.75 9.08
C GLN A 70 -3.81 23.17 9.70
N SER A 71 -3.69 23.00 11.02
CA SER A 71 -2.43 23.21 11.74
C SER A 71 -1.41 22.12 11.41
N ARG A 72 -0.11 22.40 11.60
CA ARG A 72 0.97 21.41 11.40
C ARG A 72 0.76 20.13 12.22
N LEU A 73 0.21 20.27 13.43
CA LEU A 73 -0.07 19.13 14.30
C LEU A 73 -1.20 18.26 13.74
N GLN A 74 -2.26 18.88 13.22
CA GLN A 74 -3.36 18.15 12.56
C GLN A 74 -2.87 17.40 11.32
N LEU A 75 -2.03 18.03 10.51
CA LEU A 75 -1.41 17.39 9.34
C LEU A 75 -0.54 16.20 9.73
N PHE A 76 0.25 16.33 10.81
CA PHE A 76 1.06 15.24 11.35
C PHE A 76 0.19 14.05 11.79
N TRP A 77 -0.87 14.28 12.58
CA TRP A 77 -1.76 13.21 13.03
C TRP A 77 -2.52 12.57 11.87
N ARG A 78 -2.91 13.35 10.86
CA ARG A 78 -3.52 12.83 9.63
C ARG A 78 -2.56 11.88 8.92
N ARG A 79 -1.29 12.27 8.76
CA ARG A 79 -0.22 11.44 8.18
C ARG A 79 0.04 10.18 8.99
N LEU A 80 0.17 10.29 10.31
CA LEU A 80 0.39 9.15 11.20
C LEU A 80 -0.77 8.15 11.14
N LYS A 81 -2.03 8.62 11.14
CA LYS A 81 -3.20 7.74 11.01
C LYS A 81 -3.20 7.00 9.67
N MET A 82 -2.79 7.66 8.57
CA MET A 82 -2.65 6.99 7.26
C MET A 82 -1.53 5.95 7.25
N MET A 83 -0.39 6.23 7.89
CA MET A 83 0.70 5.26 8.07
C MET A 83 0.22 4.02 8.84
N LEU A 84 -0.52 4.20 9.94
CA LEU A 84 -1.08 3.10 10.72
C LEU A 84 -2.08 2.26 9.91
N ILE A 85 -2.91 2.91 9.10
CA ILE A 85 -3.82 2.21 8.18
C ILE A 85 -3.05 1.42 7.13
N ALA A 86 -2.01 2.01 6.53
CA ALA A 86 -1.16 1.33 5.56
C ALA A 86 -0.42 0.14 6.18
N MET A 87 -0.10 0.19 7.48
CA MET A 87 0.48 -0.94 8.20
C MET A 87 -0.55 -2.07 8.42
N ILE A 88 -1.80 -1.72 8.76
CA ILE A 88 -2.87 -2.70 8.97
C ILE A 88 -3.32 -3.34 7.65
N ALA A 89 -3.54 -2.53 6.61
CA ALA A 89 -4.13 -2.95 5.34
C ALA A 89 -3.35 -2.38 4.13
N PRO A 90 -2.10 -2.80 3.90
CA PRO A 90 -1.28 -2.29 2.80
C PRO A 90 -1.87 -2.63 1.41
N GLU A 91 -2.52 -3.76 1.26
CA GLU A 91 -3.24 -4.16 0.04
C GLU A 91 -4.43 -3.25 -0.28
N VAL A 92 -5.12 -2.72 0.75
CA VAL A 92 -6.16 -1.71 0.53
C VAL A 92 -5.55 -0.42 -0.02
N MET A 93 -4.32 -0.05 0.39
CA MET A 93 -3.64 1.10 -0.19
C MET A 93 -3.30 0.88 -1.66
N VAL A 94 -2.93 -0.34 -2.05
CA VAL A 94 -2.79 -0.70 -3.47
C VAL A 94 -4.11 -0.54 -4.21
N GLY A 95 -5.22 -0.96 -3.62
CA GLY A 95 -6.55 -0.73 -4.21
C GLY A 95 -6.85 0.74 -4.44
N PHE A 96 -6.56 1.60 -3.47
CA PHE A 96 -6.70 3.06 -3.64
C PHE A 96 -5.79 3.61 -4.72
N ALA A 97 -4.51 3.18 -4.73
CA ALA A 97 -3.57 3.58 -5.76
C ALA A 97 -4.03 3.14 -7.16
N ALA A 98 -4.57 1.93 -7.28
CA ALA A 98 -5.09 1.38 -8.52
C ALA A 98 -6.33 2.15 -9.00
N ARG A 99 -7.28 2.45 -8.11
CA ARG A 99 -8.46 3.26 -8.45
C ARG A 99 -8.07 4.63 -8.98
N GLN A 100 -7.16 5.31 -8.28
CA GLN A 100 -6.67 6.62 -8.70
C GLN A 100 -5.91 6.55 -10.04
N HIS A 101 -5.06 5.54 -10.22
CA HIS A 101 -4.33 5.35 -11.47
C HIS A 101 -5.26 5.09 -12.67
N LEU A 102 -6.21 4.16 -12.53
CA LEU A 102 -7.12 3.80 -13.60
C LEU A 102 -8.10 4.93 -13.92
N GLY A 103 -8.71 5.56 -12.90
CA GLY A 103 -9.64 6.67 -13.12
C GLY A 103 -8.97 7.89 -13.77
N THR A 104 -7.71 8.16 -13.42
CA THR A 104 -6.96 9.28 -14.04
C THR A 104 -6.48 8.96 -15.45
N HIS A 105 -6.22 7.69 -15.77
CA HIS A 105 -5.91 7.27 -17.14
C HIS A 105 -7.09 7.55 -18.09
N GLU A 106 -8.32 7.23 -17.68
CA GLU A 106 -9.51 7.53 -18.48
C GLU A 106 -9.74 9.04 -18.60
N LEU A 107 -9.51 9.80 -17.52
CA LEU A 107 -9.56 11.27 -17.55
C LEU A 107 -8.55 11.84 -18.54
N SER A 108 -7.29 11.36 -18.49
CA SER A 108 -6.21 11.75 -19.40
C SER A 108 -6.58 11.48 -20.86
N LYS A 109 -7.15 10.30 -21.14
CA LYS A 109 -7.60 9.92 -22.48
C LYS A 109 -8.74 10.80 -22.99
N LYS A 110 -9.67 11.17 -22.10
CA LYS A 110 -10.86 11.95 -22.45
C LYS A 110 -10.55 13.42 -22.73
N PHE A 111 -9.70 14.05 -21.92
CA PHE A 111 -9.42 15.49 -21.98
C PHE A 111 -8.02 15.84 -22.50
N GLY A 112 -7.24 14.85 -22.94
CA GLY A 112 -5.87 15.06 -23.43
C GLY A 112 -4.89 15.50 -22.35
N PHE A 113 -5.21 15.29 -21.06
CA PHE A 113 -4.32 15.63 -19.96
C PHE A 113 -3.19 14.61 -19.82
N SER A 114 -2.02 15.04 -19.36
CA SER A 114 -1.01 14.07 -18.94
C SER A 114 -1.45 13.32 -17.67
N THR A 115 -0.83 12.17 -17.41
CA THR A 115 -1.15 11.36 -16.22
C THR A 115 -0.89 12.13 -14.93
N MET A 116 0.12 13.02 -14.90
CA MET A 116 0.39 13.86 -13.74
C MET A 116 -0.73 14.87 -13.50
N HIS A 117 -1.23 15.52 -14.56
CA HIS A 117 -2.40 16.42 -14.46
C HIS A 117 -3.63 15.67 -13.96
N GLY A 118 -3.92 14.49 -14.51
CA GLY A 118 -5.05 13.67 -14.05
C GLY A 118 -4.93 13.29 -12.58
N MET A 119 -3.75 12.84 -12.14
CA MET A 119 -3.47 12.56 -10.73
C MET A 119 -3.64 13.81 -9.84
N PHE A 120 -3.20 14.97 -10.32
CA PHE A 120 -3.32 16.22 -9.59
C PHE A 120 -4.79 16.69 -9.47
N VAL A 121 -5.60 16.55 -10.52
CA VAL A 121 -7.06 16.75 -10.48
C VAL A 121 -7.71 15.82 -9.45
N SER A 122 -7.46 14.50 -9.58
CA SER A 122 -8.05 13.48 -8.71
C SER A 122 -7.70 13.67 -7.23
N MET A 123 -6.52 14.23 -6.92
CA MET A 123 -6.14 14.50 -5.54
C MET A 123 -6.62 15.85 -4.99
N GLY A 124 -7.45 16.59 -5.73
CA GLY A 124 -7.93 17.92 -5.35
C GLY A 124 -6.85 19.00 -5.43
N GLY A 125 -5.88 18.83 -6.34
CA GLY A 125 -4.78 19.76 -6.56
C GLY A 125 -5.18 21.06 -7.25
N PHE A 126 -6.33 21.09 -7.92
CA PHE A 126 -6.91 22.29 -8.52
C PHE A 126 -8.18 22.69 -7.77
N VAL A 127 -8.36 23.99 -7.55
CA VAL A 127 -9.57 24.56 -6.91
C VAL A 127 -10.06 25.76 -7.69
N THR A 128 -11.36 26.06 -7.61
CA THR A 128 -11.94 27.32 -8.11
C THR A 128 -11.54 28.50 -7.25
N SER A 129 -11.86 29.72 -7.68
CA SER A 129 -11.62 30.94 -6.89
C SER A 129 -12.26 30.91 -5.48
N ASP A 130 -13.34 30.14 -5.28
CA ASP A 130 -14.00 29.93 -3.98
C ASP A 130 -13.40 28.78 -3.14
N GLU A 131 -12.21 28.29 -3.50
CA GLU A 131 -11.51 27.18 -2.81
C GLU A 131 -12.19 25.80 -2.90
N HIS A 132 -13.16 25.62 -3.80
CA HIS A 132 -13.78 24.31 -4.06
C HIS A 132 -12.94 23.47 -5.03
N PRO A 133 -12.61 22.20 -4.71
CA PRO A 133 -11.82 21.36 -5.59
C PRO A 133 -12.49 21.06 -6.93
N ILE A 134 -11.67 21.03 -7.98
CA ILE A 134 -12.06 20.49 -9.29
C ILE A 134 -11.52 19.07 -9.32
N ALA A 135 -12.39 18.11 -9.07
CA ALA A 135 -11.99 16.72 -8.87
C ALA A 135 -12.81 15.74 -9.71
N THR A 136 -14.00 16.12 -10.18
CA THR A 136 -14.94 15.22 -10.87
C THR A 136 -14.92 15.39 -12.40
N ILE A 137 -15.35 14.36 -13.14
CA ILE A 137 -15.47 14.43 -14.61
C ILE A 137 -16.60 15.39 -14.98
N GLU A 138 -17.69 15.39 -14.23
CA GLU A 138 -18.87 16.21 -14.44
C GLU A 138 -18.53 17.71 -14.43
N GLN A 139 -17.69 18.16 -13.48
CA GLN A 139 -17.18 19.53 -13.45
C GLN A 139 -16.38 19.91 -14.71
N LEU A 140 -15.67 18.95 -15.30
CA LEU A 140 -14.86 19.16 -16.50
C LEU A 140 -15.68 19.02 -17.79
N GLU A 141 -16.77 18.26 -17.78
CA GLU A 141 -17.71 18.14 -18.90
C GLU A 141 -18.76 19.26 -18.96
N ASP A 142 -18.86 20.06 -17.90
CA ASP A 142 -19.83 21.15 -17.86
C ASP A 142 -19.71 22.05 -19.09
N SER A 143 -20.85 22.27 -19.76
CA SER A 143 -20.88 22.99 -21.04
C SER A 143 -20.51 24.48 -20.92
N THR A 144 -20.61 25.06 -19.72
CA THR A 144 -20.36 26.48 -19.48
C THR A 144 -18.94 26.74 -18.99
N LEU A 145 -18.49 26.02 -17.97
CA LEU A 145 -17.20 26.22 -17.28
C LEU A 145 -16.14 25.20 -17.69
N GLY A 146 -16.53 24.02 -18.16
CA GLY A 146 -15.62 22.92 -18.51
C GLY A 146 -14.51 23.30 -19.47
N PRO A 147 -14.78 23.95 -20.62
CA PRO A 147 -13.73 24.35 -21.57
C PRO A 147 -12.69 25.31 -20.98
N GLU A 148 -13.11 26.26 -20.13
CA GLU A 148 -12.21 27.19 -19.46
C GLU A 148 -11.34 26.47 -18.43
N LEU A 149 -11.94 25.59 -17.62
CA LEU A 149 -11.21 24.79 -16.64
C LEU A 149 -10.19 23.85 -17.31
N GLN A 150 -10.59 23.17 -18.38
CA GLN A 150 -9.69 22.29 -19.14
C GLN A 150 -8.49 23.05 -19.72
N ALA A 151 -8.73 24.22 -20.33
CA ALA A 151 -7.68 25.06 -20.87
C ALA A 151 -6.75 25.60 -19.76
N ALA A 152 -7.32 25.98 -18.60
CA ALA A 152 -6.55 26.43 -17.45
C ALA A 152 -5.65 25.32 -16.88
N ILE A 153 -6.17 24.09 -16.77
CA ILE A 153 -5.40 22.91 -16.34
C ILE A 153 -4.23 22.64 -17.30
N GLN A 154 -4.49 22.59 -18.60
CA GLN A 154 -3.46 22.30 -19.62
C GLN A 154 -2.40 23.39 -19.72
N LYS A 155 -2.72 24.63 -19.34
CA LYS A 155 -1.77 25.74 -19.35
C LYS A 155 -0.72 25.62 -18.24
N ILE A 156 -1.03 24.95 -17.14
CA ILE A 156 -0.08 24.71 -16.06
C ILE A 156 0.95 23.67 -16.52
N SER A 157 2.24 23.91 -16.29
CA SER A 157 3.25 22.95 -16.70
C SER A 157 3.39 21.82 -15.68
N GLU A 158 3.79 20.62 -16.12
CA GLU A 158 4.12 19.52 -15.20
C GLU A 158 5.23 19.88 -14.22
N LYS A 159 6.13 20.80 -14.60
CA LYS A 159 7.19 21.31 -13.74
C LYS A 159 6.61 22.12 -12.57
N ASP A 160 5.58 22.93 -12.82
CA ASP A 160 4.90 23.70 -11.76
C ASP A 160 4.16 22.77 -10.78
N ILE A 161 3.61 21.67 -11.27
CA ILE A 161 3.00 20.63 -10.42
C ILE A 161 4.07 19.90 -9.60
N THR A 162 5.18 19.54 -10.25
CA THR A 162 6.29 18.82 -9.60
C THR A 162 6.97 19.67 -8.53
N ASP A 163 7.07 20.99 -8.73
CA ASP A 163 7.62 21.92 -7.73
C ASP A 163 6.83 21.93 -6.41
N LYS A 164 5.53 21.60 -6.47
CA LYS A 164 4.70 21.44 -5.26
C LYS A 164 4.92 20.13 -4.53
N SER A 165 5.55 19.14 -5.16
CA SER A 165 5.79 17.82 -4.57
C SER A 165 6.96 17.89 -3.58
N LYS A 166 6.68 17.75 -2.28
CA LYS A 166 7.74 17.78 -1.27
C LYS A 166 8.39 16.40 -1.16
N GLY A 167 9.65 16.32 -1.58
CA GLY A 167 10.47 15.09 -1.48
C GLY A 167 10.43 14.18 -2.71
N ASP A 168 10.06 14.71 -3.89
CA ASP A 168 9.58 13.87 -5.00
C ASP A 168 10.59 12.84 -5.53
N ALA A 169 11.82 13.21 -5.87
CA ALA A 169 12.78 12.27 -6.43
C ALA A 169 13.67 11.62 -5.35
N PHE A 170 14.18 12.43 -4.42
CA PHE A 170 15.18 11.98 -3.45
C PHE A 170 14.59 11.05 -2.38
N SER A 171 13.47 11.42 -1.76
CA SER A 171 12.85 10.59 -0.71
C SER A 171 12.27 9.30 -1.30
N LYS A 172 11.62 9.37 -2.48
CA LYS A 172 11.16 8.17 -3.20
C LYS A 172 12.32 7.25 -3.58
N GLY A 173 13.44 7.81 -4.06
CA GLY A 173 14.65 7.07 -4.41
C GLY A 173 15.24 6.32 -3.23
N ILE A 174 15.39 6.97 -2.08
CA ILE A 174 15.90 6.33 -0.86
C ILE A 174 14.97 5.21 -0.39
N ALA A 175 13.67 5.45 -0.34
CA ALA A 175 12.70 4.43 0.09
C ALA A 175 12.71 3.21 -0.84
N LEU A 176 12.85 3.44 -2.15
CA LEU A 176 12.98 2.37 -3.14
C LEU A 176 14.27 1.57 -2.95
N LEU A 177 15.40 2.25 -2.79
CA LEU A 177 16.68 1.60 -2.54
C LEU A 177 16.66 0.77 -1.26
N GLN A 178 16.09 1.31 -0.17
CA GLN A 178 15.91 0.60 1.09
C GLN A 178 15.07 -0.68 0.90
N GLY A 179 13.92 -0.57 0.23
CA GLY A 179 13.03 -1.71 -0.01
C GLY A 179 13.65 -2.78 -0.91
N LEU A 180 14.31 -2.38 -2.01
CA LEU A 180 15.00 -3.30 -2.91
C LEU A 180 16.17 -3.98 -2.23
N TRP A 181 16.98 -3.24 -1.47
CA TRP A 181 18.07 -3.80 -0.69
C TRP A 181 17.57 -4.83 0.33
N PHE A 182 16.49 -4.52 1.04
CA PHE A 182 15.88 -5.45 1.99
C PHE A 182 15.38 -6.74 1.32
N ILE A 183 14.75 -6.63 0.15
CA ILE A 183 14.32 -7.79 -0.64
C ILE A 183 15.54 -8.63 -1.04
N LEU A 184 16.58 -8.00 -1.59
CA LEU A 184 17.80 -8.69 -2.02
C LEU A 184 18.49 -9.40 -0.85
N GLN A 185 18.65 -8.72 0.28
CA GLN A 185 19.20 -9.32 1.51
C GLN A 185 18.39 -10.54 1.92
N THR A 186 17.05 -10.44 1.94
CA THR A 186 16.18 -11.55 2.35
C THR A 186 16.28 -12.74 1.39
N LEU A 187 16.32 -12.49 0.07
CA LEU A 187 16.49 -13.53 -0.94
C LEU A 187 17.85 -14.23 -0.85
N ALA A 188 18.92 -13.46 -0.61
CA ALA A 188 20.26 -14.01 -0.42
C ALA A 188 20.32 -14.91 0.83
N ARG A 189 19.63 -14.53 1.92
CA ARG A 189 19.49 -15.39 3.11
C ARG A 189 18.77 -16.71 2.79
N VAL A 190 17.68 -16.68 2.01
CA VAL A 190 17.01 -17.91 1.54
C VAL A 190 17.99 -18.78 0.76
N HIS A 191 18.73 -18.20 -0.19
CA HIS A 191 19.66 -18.91 -1.05
C HIS A 191 20.81 -19.56 -0.24
N GLN A 192 21.35 -18.86 0.74
CA GLN A 192 22.39 -19.36 1.64
C GLN A 192 21.84 -20.25 2.77
N ARG A 193 20.53 -20.53 2.78
CA ARG A 193 19.83 -21.33 3.80
C ARG A 193 20.01 -20.78 5.22
N LEU A 194 20.17 -19.46 5.35
CA LEU A 194 20.23 -18.77 6.62
C LEU A 194 18.82 -18.53 7.14
N ALA A 195 18.64 -18.58 8.46
CA ALA A 195 17.34 -18.29 9.07
C ALA A 195 16.88 -16.85 8.77
N ILE A 196 15.60 -16.72 8.47
CA ILE A 196 14.92 -15.44 8.28
C ILE A 196 13.96 -15.30 9.45
N THR A 197 14.07 -14.19 10.17
CA THR A 197 13.18 -13.91 11.30
C THR A 197 11.76 -13.63 10.78
N GLN A 198 10.75 -13.91 11.59
CA GLN A 198 9.36 -13.64 11.24
C GLN A 198 9.12 -12.13 11.01
N LEU A 199 9.90 -11.27 11.67
CA LEU A 199 9.89 -9.84 11.44
C LEU A 199 10.41 -9.49 10.04
N GLU A 200 11.46 -10.16 9.57
CA GLU A 200 11.96 -10.00 8.20
C GLU A 200 10.95 -10.50 7.18
N VAL A 201 10.25 -11.60 7.44
CA VAL A 201 9.17 -12.10 6.56
C VAL A 201 8.02 -11.09 6.47
N ALA A 202 7.56 -10.55 7.60
CA ALA A 202 6.52 -9.53 7.62
C ALA A 202 6.96 -8.25 6.88
N THR A 203 8.23 -7.85 7.07
CA THR A 203 8.82 -6.69 6.38
C THR A 203 8.94 -6.92 4.87
N LEU A 204 9.33 -8.14 4.45
CA LEU A 204 9.40 -8.52 3.04
C LEU A 204 8.02 -8.37 2.38
N ALA A 205 6.95 -8.77 3.06
CA ALA A 205 5.59 -8.61 2.56
C ALA A 205 5.24 -7.12 2.33
N PHE A 206 5.59 -6.22 3.26
CA PHE A 206 5.45 -4.78 3.07
C PHE A 206 6.29 -4.26 1.90
N ALA A 207 7.55 -4.66 1.79
CA ALA A 207 8.45 -4.23 0.72
C ALA A 207 7.92 -4.63 -0.66
N VAL A 208 7.42 -5.87 -0.81
CA VAL A 208 6.83 -6.37 -2.06
C VAL A 208 5.55 -5.62 -2.42
N VAL A 209 4.63 -5.42 -1.47
CA VAL A 209 3.40 -4.65 -1.72
C VAL A 209 3.71 -3.20 -2.10
N ASN A 210 4.73 -2.62 -1.47
CA ASN A 210 5.13 -1.25 -1.74
C ASN A 210 5.62 -1.01 -3.18
N ILE A 211 6.18 -2.03 -3.85
CA ILE A 211 6.52 -1.94 -5.27
C ILE A 211 5.27 -1.63 -6.10
N PHE A 212 4.13 -2.26 -5.79
CA PHE A 212 2.87 -2.00 -6.51
C PHE A 212 2.33 -0.60 -6.21
N ILE A 213 2.35 -0.17 -4.95
CA ILE A 213 1.93 1.18 -4.54
C ILE A 213 2.76 2.22 -5.32
N TRP A 214 4.08 2.05 -5.34
CA TRP A 214 5.00 2.94 -6.03
C TRP A 214 4.76 2.99 -7.53
N LEU A 215 4.54 1.84 -8.18
CA LEU A 215 4.26 1.80 -9.63
C LEU A 215 2.98 2.56 -9.98
N LEU A 216 1.93 2.39 -9.18
CA LEU A 216 0.62 3.01 -9.42
C LEU A 216 0.63 4.52 -9.14
N TRP A 217 1.39 4.96 -8.12
CA TRP A 217 1.51 6.37 -7.72
C TRP A 217 2.75 7.09 -8.22
N TRP A 218 3.47 6.53 -9.20
CA TRP A 218 4.69 7.14 -9.73
C TRP A 218 4.49 8.59 -10.17
N ASN A 219 3.43 8.86 -10.93
CA ASN A 219 3.07 10.18 -11.45
C ASN A 219 2.22 11.02 -10.47
N LYS A 220 1.95 10.53 -9.26
CA LYS A 220 1.19 11.27 -8.26
C LYS A 220 2.15 12.12 -7.41
N PRO A 221 1.97 13.46 -7.38
CA PRO A 221 2.78 14.32 -6.51
C PRO A 221 2.67 13.95 -5.03
N LEU A 222 3.80 14.03 -4.31
CA LEU A 222 3.93 13.67 -2.90
C LEU A 222 3.82 14.92 -1.99
N ASP A 223 3.01 14.82 -0.95
CA ASP A 223 2.88 15.87 0.11
C ASP A 223 2.56 17.28 -0.40
N VAL A 224 1.66 17.38 -1.38
CA VAL A 224 1.11 18.65 -1.82
C VAL A 224 0.19 19.20 -0.72
N GLN A 225 0.58 20.35 -0.15
CA GLN A 225 -0.14 20.97 0.97
C GLN A 225 -1.09 22.10 0.54
N ARG A 226 -0.91 22.66 -0.65
CA ARG A 226 -1.75 23.75 -1.16
C ARG A 226 -2.11 23.53 -2.63
N PRO A 227 -3.41 23.58 -2.99
CA PRO A 227 -3.85 23.46 -4.36
C PRO A 227 -3.46 24.70 -5.20
N ILE A 228 -3.64 24.60 -6.51
CA ILE A 228 -3.54 25.69 -7.47
C ILE A 228 -4.96 26.21 -7.72
N VAL A 229 -5.15 27.52 -7.55
CA VAL A 229 -6.42 28.17 -7.87
C VAL A 229 -6.49 28.36 -9.39
N ILE A 230 -7.54 27.83 -10.01
CA ILE A 230 -7.83 27.97 -11.44
C ILE A 230 -9.32 28.27 -11.63
N GLY A 231 -9.60 29.22 -12.53
CA GLY A 231 -10.97 29.50 -12.99
C GLY A 231 -11.82 30.39 -12.09
N PRO A 232 -12.98 30.81 -12.61
CA PRO A 232 -13.93 31.69 -11.92
C PRO A 232 -14.59 30.98 -10.72
N PRO A 233 -15.24 31.74 -9.83
CA PRO A 233 -16.04 31.18 -8.75
C PRO A 233 -17.12 30.24 -9.27
N THR A 234 -17.43 29.19 -8.50
CA THR A 234 -18.49 28.26 -8.86
C THR A 234 -19.81 28.98 -8.64
N GLN A 235 -20.63 29.21 -9.68
CA GLN A 235 -21.96 29.78 -9.45
C GLN A 235 -22.79 28.79 -8.64
N PRO A 236 -23.45 29.22 -7.54
CA PRO A 236 -24.37 28.36 -6.82
C PRO A 236 -25.62 28.22 -7.69
N ASP A 237 -25.68 27.16 -8.48
CA ASP A 237 -26.95 26.72 -9.04
C ASP A 237 -27.87 26.38 -7.86
N THR A 238 -29.10 26.89 -7.94
CA THR A 238 -30.15 26.66 -6.95
C THR A 238 -30.66 25.22 -7.09
N GLU A 239 -29.79 24.23 -6.92
CA GLU A 239 -30.23 22.86 -6.68
C GLU A 239 -30.63 22.74 -5.21
N THR A 240 -31.91 22.45 -5.00
CA THR A 240 -32.44 22.01 -3.72
C THR A 240 -31.57 20.87 -3.20
N VAL A 241 -30.77 21.16 -2.17
CA VAL A 241 -30.04 20.16 -1.38
C VAL A 241 -31.06 19.16 -0.87
N THR A 242 -31.19 18.03 -1.56
CA THR A 242 -31.87 16.87 -1.01
C THR A 242 -31.00 16.39 0.14
N LEU A 243 -31.51 16.57 1.36
CA LEU A 243 -30.85 16.05 2.55
C LEU A 243 -30.66 14.55 2.34
N PRO A 244 -29.42 14.02 2.39
CA PRO A 244 -29.21 12.60 2.24
C PRO A 244 -30.04 11.87 3.30
N GLY A 245 -30.72 10.80 2.89
CA GLY A 245 -31.35 9.88 3.82
C GLY A 245 -30.36 9.50 4.92
N GLN A 246 -30.83 9.38 6.15
CA GLN A 246 -29.96 9.13 7.30
C GLN A 246 -29.10 7.88 7.02
N PRO A 247 -27.76 8.00 7.01
CA PRO A 247 -26.91 6.86 6.73
C PRO A 247 -27.16 5.79 7.80
N SER A 248 -27.16 4.51 7.38
CA SER A 248 -27.37 3.39 8.30
C SER A 248 -26.39 3.47 9.47
N ARG A 249 -26.78 2.90 10.62
CA ARG A 249 -25.93 2.87 11.82
C ARG A 249 -24.54 2.28 11.53
N TRP A 250 -24.46 1.29 10.64
CA TRP A 250 -23.22 0.64 10.23
C TRP A 250 -22.38 1.51 9.30
N THR A 251 -22.99 2.25 8.37
CA THR A 251 -22.29 3.24 7.53
C THR A 251 -21.66 4.33 8.40
N ARG A 252 -22.37 4.80 9.43
CA ARG A 252 -21.85 5.78 10.41
C ARG A 252 -20.68 5.22 11.22
N PHE A 253 -20.77 3.96 11.65
CA PHE A 253 -19.69 3.31 12.41
C PHE A 253 -18.44 3.06 11.55
N GLY A 254 -18.62 2.57 10.32
CA GLY A 254 -17.54 2.41 9.35
C GLY A 254 -16.85 3.73 9.02
N GLY A 255 -17.63 4.81 8.83
CA GLY A 255 -17.12 6.16 8.68
C GLY A 255 -16.39 6.70 9.92
N ALA A 256 -16.74 6.29 11.14
CA ALA A 256 -16.00 6.66 12.35
C ALA A 256 -14.60 6.00 12.41
N ILE A 257 -14.48 4.75 11.93
CA ILE A 257 -13.22 4.01 11.88
C ILE A 257 -12.35 4.52 10.71
N ALA A 258 -12.91 4.53 9.51
CA ALA A 258 -12.24 4.97 8.29
C ALA A 258 -12.14 6.50 8.17
N GLY A 259 -12.80 7.30 9.01
CA GLY A 259 -12.83 8.76 8.90
C GLY A 259 -13.23 9.27 7.50
N ASP A 260 -12.78 10.48 7.18
CA ASP A 260 -12.89 11.10 5.85
C ASP A 260 -11.90 10.48 4.82
N TYR A 261 -11.47 9.22 4.97
CA TYR A 261 -10.55 8.60 4.00
C TYR A 261 -11.28 8.06 2.77
N LEU A 262 -12.51 7.59 2.97
CA LEU A 262 -13.39 6.98 1.98
C LEU A 262 -14.68 7.79 1.75
N GLY A 263 -14.75 9.00 2.32
CA GLY A 263 -15.96 9.82 2.27
C GLY A 263 -16.39 10.12 0.83
N GLU A 264 -17.68 10.41 0.66
CA GLU A 264 -18.16 10.98 -0.60
C GLU A 264 -17.63 12.40 -0.76
N TYR A 265 -17.18 12.73 -1.97
CA TYR A 265 -16.84 14.10 -2.33
C TYR A 265 -18.09 14.79 -2.87
N LYS A 266 -18.39 15.99 -2.35
CA LYS A 266 -19.52 16.80 -2.80
C LYS A 266 -19.00 18.16 -3.28
N PRO A 267 -18.94 18.41 -4.61
CA PRO A 267 -18.26 19.56 -5.20
C PRO A 267 -18.56 20.92 -4.56
N LEU A 268 -19.83 21.20 -4.26
CA LEU A 268 -20.27 22.51 -3.74
C LEU A 268 -20.15 22.68 -2.23
N SER A 269 -19.85 21.62 -1.48
CA SER A 269 -19.84 21.65 0.00
C SER A 269 -18.50 21.27 0.61
N SER A 270 -17.62 20.68 -0.19
CA SER A 270 -16.31 20.22 0.24
C SER A 270 -15.24 21.23 -0.13
N ILE A 271 -14.37 21.56 0.82
CA ILE A 271 -13.17 22.41 0.64
C ILE A 271 -11.89 21.59 0.41
N SER A 272 -12.02 20.26 0.37
CA SER A 272 -10.95 19.31 0.07
C SER A 272 -11.55 17.95 -0.26
N VAL A 273 -10.85 17.15 -1.06
CA VAL A 273 -11.23 15.76 -1.28
C VAL A 273 -10.74 14.84 -0.13
N PRO A 274 -11.45 13.75 0.19
CA PRO A 274 -10.98 12.68 1.07
C PRO A 274 -9.57 12.19 0.71
N SER A 275 -8.75 11.73 1.67
CA SER A 275 -7.31 11.44 1.41
C SER A 275 -7.04 10.42 0.31
N PHE A 276 -7.95 9.48 0.09
CA PHE A 276 -7.85 8.44 -0.93
C PHE A 276 -9.03 8.45 -1.90
N TRP A 277 -9.73 9.59 -1.96
CA TRP A 277 -10.76 9.79 -2.96
C TRP A 277 -10.17 9.61 -4.37
N SER A 278 -10.96 9.02 -5.25
CA SER A 278 -10.65 8.86 -6.66
C SER A 278 -11.87 9.23 -7.49
N LEU A 279 -11.64 9.62 -8.73
CA LEU A 279 -12.67 9.74 -9.76
C LEU A 279 -13.60 8.51 -9.75
N ASN A 280 -14.91 8.76 -9.82
CA ASN A 280 -15.94 7.74 -9.71
C ASN A 280 -16.15 7.06 -11.07
N ASP A 281 -15.44 5.96 -11.30
CA ASP A 281 -15.56 5.13 -12.50
C ASP A 281 -15.75 3.67 -12.07
N ASN A 282 -16.89 3.09 -12.47
CA ASN A 282 -17.27 1.72 -12.12
C ASN A 282 -16.32 0.67 -12.71
N ASP A 283 -15.82 0.88 -13.93
CA ASP A 283 -14.86 -0.04 -14.58
C ASP A 283 -13.50 0.04 -13.88
N ALA A 284 -13.03 1.26 -13.58
CA ALA A 284 -11.82 1.47 -12.80
C ALA A 284 -11.94 0.83 -11.40
N GLN A 285 -13.10 0.93 -10.75
CA GLN A 285 -13.37 0.32 -9.45
C GLN A 285 -13.32 -1.22 -9.51
N GLY A 286 -13.93 -1.83 -10.53
CA GLY A 286 -13.88 -3.28 -10.73
C GLY A 286 -12.44 -3.77 -10.92
N LYS A 287 -11.70 -3.16 -11.86
CA LYS A 287 -10.29 -3.49 -12.13
C LYS A 287 -9.41 -3.30 -10.89
N ALA A 288 -9.58 -2.20 -10.15
CA ALA A 288 -8.83 -1.95 -8.92
C ALA A 288 -9.14 -2.98 -7.83
N THR A 289 -10.38 -3.46 -7.75
CA THR A 289 -10.76 -4.54 -6.81
C THR A 289 -10.04 -5.84 -7.14
N HIS A 290 -9.94 -6.19 -8.42
CA HIS A 290 -9.15 -7.36 -8.85
C HIS A 290 -7.66 -7.21 -8.53
N ILE A 291 -7.07 -6.02 -8.75
CA ILE A 291 -5.68 -5.74 -8.39
C ILE A 291 -5.47 -5.86 -6.87
N LEU A 292 -6.39 -5.31 -6.06
CA LEU A 292 -6.35 -5.43 -4.60
C LEU A 292 -6.33 -6.89 -4.17
N VAL A 293 -7.26 -7.71 -4.68
CA VAL A 293 -7.35 -9.14 -4.31
C VAL A 293 -6.10 -9.91 -4.73
N LEU A 294 -5.59 -9.66 -5.94
CA LEU A 294 -4.36 -10.27 -6.44
C LEU A 294 -3.17 -9.93 -5.54
N VAL A 295 -2.95 -8.64 -5.26
CA VAL A 295 -1.81 -8.19 -4.47
C VAL A 295 -1.96 -8.59 -2.99
N GLY A 296 -3.18 -8.56 -2.45
CA GLY A 296 -3.48 -9.08 -1.11
C GLY A 296 -3.20 -10.58 -0.98
N THR A 297 -3.48 -11.36 -2.03
CA THR A 297 -3.13 -12.79 -2.08
C THR A 297 -1.62 -12.99 -2.06
N VAL A 298 -0.87 -12.21 -2.86
CA VAL A 298 0.61 -12.24 -2.85
C VAL A 298 1.15 -11.87 -1.47
N PHE A 299 0.60 -10.82 -0.87
CA PHE A 299 0.97 -10.35 0.45
C PHE A 299 0.80 -11.43 1.53
N GLY A 300 -0.37 -12.08 1.57
CA GLY A 300 -0.62 -13.19 2.48
C GLY A 300 0.22 -14.44 2.18
N ALA A 301 0.48 -14.74 0.90
CA ALA A 301 1.33 -15.86 0.50
C ALA A 301 2.77 -15.74 1.01
N ILE A 302 3.32 -14.53 1.11
CA ILE A 302 4.65 -14.29 1.69
C ILE A 302 4.67 -14.66 3.17
N HIS A 303 3.62 -14.32 3.94
CA HIS A 303 3.50 -14.76 5.33
C HIS A 303 3.40 -16.30 5.44
N CYS A 304 2.63 -16.93 4.55
CA CYS A 304 2.56 -18.38 4.46
C CYS A 304 3.89 -19.03 4.06
N ALA A 305 4.79 -18.35 3.34
CA ALA A 305 6.10 -18.91 2.97
C ALA A 305 6.96 -19.25 4.20
N ALA A 306 6.71 -18.58 5.34
CA ALA A 306 7.31 -18.92 6.63
C ALA A 306 6.63 -20.11 7.34
N TRP A 307 5.93 -20.98 6.60
CA TRP A 307 5.15 -22.08 7.19
C TRP A 307 5.97 -22.98 8.12
N ASN A 308 7.21 -23.27 7.72
CA ASN A 308 8.12 -24.21 8.38
C ASN A 308 9.23 -23.51 9.19
N THR A 309 9.08 -22.23 9.54
CA THR A 309 10.04 -21.56 10.42
C THR A 309 9.92 -22.07 11.86
N THR A 310 10.96 -21.84 12.65
CA THR A 310 10.98 -22.19 14.08
C THR A 310 10.16 -21.19 14.88
N PHE A 311 9.22 -21.69 15.67
CA PHE A 311 8.40 -20.89 16.59
C PHE A 311 8.75 -21.24 18.04
N PRO A 312 8.68 -20.29 19.00
CA PRO A 312 8.98 -20.57 20.40
C PRO A 312 7.98 -21.55 21.02
N THR A 313 6.71 -21.49 20.60
CA THR A 313 5.65 -22.40 21.07
C THR A 313 4.76 -22.90 19.94
N PRO A 314 4.11 -24.09 20.08
CA PRO A 314 3.13 -24.58 19.11
C PRO A 314 1.92 -23.64 18.95
N ALA A 315 1.54 -22.92 20.00
CA ALA A 315 0.44 -21.96 19.96
C ALA A 315 0.77 -20.79 19.03
N GLU A 316 1.95 -20.18 19.18
CA GLU A 316 2.44 -19.09 18.33
C GLU A 316 2.52 -19.51 16.87
N MET A 317 3.03 -20.73 16.61
CA MET A 317 3.06 -21.32 15.26
C MET A 317 1.66 -21.39 14.63
N TRP A 318 0.67 -21.93 15.34
CA TRP A 318 -0.68 -22.05 14.79
C TRP A 318 -1.34 -20.69 14.62
N ILE A 319 -1.16 -19.76 15.56
CA ILE A 319 -1.65 -18.38 15.47
C ILE A 319 -1.10 -17.68 14.22
N TRP A 320 0.19 -17.81 13.93
CA TRP A 320 0.81 -17.29 12.70
C TRP A 320 0.16 -17.89 11.45
N ARG A 321 0.09 -19.22 11.39
CA ARG A 321 -0.43 -19.96 10.23
C ARG A 321 -1.89 -19.63 9.95
N THR A 322 -2.75 -19.66 10.97
CA THR A 322 -4.17 -19.32 10.81
C THR A 322 -4.35 -17.87 10.40
N SER A 323 -3.60 -16.94 11.00
CA SER A 323 -3.68 -15.52 10.62
C SER A 323 -3.22 -15.28 9.18
N SER A 324 -2.16 -15.97 8.75
CA SER A 324 -1.66 -15.91 7.36
C SER A 324 -2.70 -16.42 6.35
N LEU A 325 -3.40 -17.52 6.67
CA LEU A 325 -4.50 -18.04 5.84
C LEU A 325 -5.71 -17.10 5.83
N VAL A 326 -6.04 -16.49 6.97
CA VAL A 326 -7.16 -15.53 7.09
C VAL A 326 -6.94 -14.32 6.17
N ILE A 327 -5.74 -13.74 6.15
CA ILE A 327 -5.46 -12.55 5.32
C ILE A 327 -5.45 -12.85 3.82
N ILE A 328 -5.26 -14.12 3.42
CA ILE A 328 -5.46 -14.58 2.04
C ILE A 328 -6.96 -14.77 1.75
N ALA A 329 -7.68 -15.42 2.67
CA ALA A 329 -9.06 -15.83 2.46
C ALA A 329 -10.02 -14.63 2.42
N VAL A 330 -9.87 -13.66 3.33
CA VAL A 330 -10.85 -12.56 3.47
C VAL A 330 -11.02 -11.71 2.19
N PRO A 331 -9.97 -11.24 1.51
CA PRO A 331 -10.13 -10.50 0.25
C PRO A 331 -10.85 -11.33 -0.82
N VAL A 332 -10.53 -12.62 -0.94
CA VAL A 332 -11.15 -13.53 -1.91
C VAL A 332 -12.63 -13.75 -1.56
N LEU A 333 -12.95 -14.02 -0.30
CA LEU A 333 -14.32 -14.22 0.16
C LEU A 333 -15.17 -12.96 -0.02
N THR A 334 -14.59 -11.78 0.19
CA THR A 334 -15.27 -10.50 -0.06
C THR A 334 -15.63 -10.34 -1.53
N LEU A 335 -14.70 -10.67 -2.44
CA LEU A 335 -14.96 -10.66 -3.88
C LEU A 335 -16.05 -11.68 -4.27
N LEU A 336 -15.95 -12.91 -3.79
CA LEU A 336 -16.93 -13.97 -4.08
C LEU A 336 -18.33 -13.61 -3.56
N THR A 337 -18.41 -13.01 -2.37
CA THR A 337 -19.67 -12.50 -1.81
C THR A 337 -20.22 -11.40 -2.70
N GLY A 338 -19.40 -10.42 -3.11
CA GLY A 338 -19.81 -9.36 -4.03
C GLY A 338 -20.36 -9.89 -5.36
N ILE A 339 -19.71 -10.89 -5.95
CA ILE A 339 -20.17 -11.54 -7.19
C ILE A 339 -21.48 -12.28 -6.95
N ALA A 340 -21.59 -13.06 -5.87
CA ALA A 340 -22.80 -13.80 -5.54
C ALA A 340 -24.02 -12.88 -5.35
N LEU A 341 -23.82 -11.69 -4.74
CA LEU A 341 -24.88 -10.69 -4.56
C LEU A 341 -25.42 -10.14 -5.88
N LEU A 342 -24.66 -10.19 -6.99
CA LEU A 342 -25.16 -9.84 -8.33
C LEU A 342 -26.18 -10.85 -8.87
N PHE A 343 -26.16 -12.09 -8.36
CA PHE A 343 -27.04 -13.18 -8.81
C PHE A 343 -28.19 -13.47 -7.83
N VAL A 344 -28.18 -12.86 -6.64
CA VAL A 344 -29.22 -13.03 -5.62
C VAL A 344 -30.18 -11.85 -5.66
N VAL A 345 -31.49 -12.12 -5.62
CA VAL A 345 -32.55 -11.10 -5.57
C VAL A 345 -32.42 -10.29 -4.27
N GLU A 346 -32.30 -8.97 -4.43
CA GLU A 346 -32.10 -7.90 -3.43
C GLU A 346 -31.95 -8.33 -1.96
N PRO A 347 -30.74 -8.72 -1.54
CA PRO A 347 -30.42 -8.89 -0.13
C PRO A 347 -30.55 -7.54 0.60
N GLY A 348 -31.14 -7.55 1.80
CA GLY A 348 -31.27 -6.35 2.62
C GLY A 348 -29.89 -5.72 2.91
N GLN A 349 -29.74 -4.43 2.65
CA GLN A 349 -28.49 -3.67 2.77
C GLN A 349 -27.82 -3.84 4.15
N ASP A 350 -28.60 -3.96 5.22
CA ASP A 350 -28.09 -4.17 6.57
C ASP A 350 -27.39 -5.53 6.75
N GLY A 351 -27.91 -6.59 6.12
CA GLY A 351 -27.28 -7.92 6.18
C GLY A 351 -25.92 -7.94 5.48
N ILE A 352 -25.84 -7.29 4.30
CA ILE A 352 -24.58 -7.13 3.55
C ILE A 352 -23.55 -6.39 4.39
N ASN A 353 -23.95 -5.28 5.01
CA ASN A 353 -23.08 -4.48 5.86
C ASN A 353 -22.56 -5.28 7.07
N VAL A 354 -23.40 -6.08 7.72
CA VAL A 354 -22.99 -6.93 8.86
C VAL A 354 -21.97 -7.98 8.44
N VAL A 355 -22.17 -8.65 7.31
CA VAL A 355 -21.22 -9.64 6.78
C VAL A 355 -19.89 -8.98 6.43
N ALA A 356 -19.91 -7.85 5.72
CA ALA A 356 -18.71 -7.11 5.35
C ALA A 356 -17.93 -6.65 6.60
N MET A 357 -18.61 -6.07 7.60
CA MET A 357 -17.98 -5.64 8.86
C MET A 357 -17.38 -6.80 9.65
N SER A 358 -18.00 -7.98 9.58
CA SER A 358 -17.48 -9.20 10.22
C SER A 358 -16.17 -9.65 9.56
N PHE A 359 -16.12 -9.69 8.23
CA PHE A 359 -14.89 -10.01 7.49
C PHE A 359 -13.78 -8.99 7.75
N ILE A 360 -14.09 -7.70 7.74
CA ILE A 360 -13.14 -6.63 8.07
C ILE A 360 -12.59 -6.81 9.49
N SER A 361 -13.44 -7.12 10.46
CA SER A 361 -13.01 -7.29 11.86
C SER A 361 -12.07 -8.50 12.02
N ILE A 362 -12.42 -9.64 11.41
CA ILE A 362 -11.58 -10.85 11.41
C ILE A 362 -10.23 -10.55 10.75
N TYR A 363 -10.23 -9.83 9.64
CA TYR A 363 -9.02 -9.42 8.95
C TYR A 363 -8.13 -8.53 9.82
N ILE A 364 -8.70 -7.49 10.44
CA ILE A 364 -7.95 -6.56 11.31
C ILE A 364 -7.30 -7.33 12.48
N VAL A 365 -8.02 -8.26 13.11
CA VAL A 365 -7.46 -9.09 14.19
C VAL A 365 -6.28 -9.92 13.70
N ALA A 366 -6.42 -10.62 12.57
CA ALA A 366 -5.33 -11.39 11.97
C ALA A 366 -4.13 -10.51 11.62
N ARG A 367 -4.36 -9.27 11.15
CA ARG A 367 -3.29 -8.31 10.85
C ARG A 367 -2.56 -7.81 12.09
N ILE A 368 -3.29 -7.48 13.16
CA ILE A 368 -2.67 -7.10 14.44
C ILE A 368 -1.78 -8.24 14.94
N VAL A 369 -2.25 -9.49 14.87
CA VAL A 369 -1.47 -10.66 15.21
C VAL A 369 -0.19 -10.75 14.38
N LEU A 370 -0.28 -10.62 13.04
CA LEU A 370 0.88 -10.69 12.15
C LEU A 370 1.85 -9.50 12.28
N ILE A 371 1.48 -8.44 12.99
CA ILE A 371 2.38 -7.32 13.34
C ILE A 371 3.03 -7.56 14.71
N VAL A 372 2.24 -7.98 15.70
CA VAL A 372 2.71 -8.14 17.09
C VAL A 372 3.53 -9.41 17.27
N LEU A 373 3.10 -10.53 16.70
CA LEU A 373 3.72 -11.83 16.91
C LEU A 373 5.20 -11.86 16.47
N PRO A 374 5.58 -11.33 15.28
CA PRO A 374 6.99 -11.21 14.90
C PRO A 374 7.86 -10.45 15.90
N LEU A 375 7.32 -9.43 16.57
CA LEU A 375 8.05 -8.67 17.59
C LEU A 375 8.24 -9.48 18.87
N VAL A 376 7.25 -10.29 19.24
CA VAL A 376 7.33 -11.19 20.40
C VAL A 376 8.35 -12.31 20.15
N GLU A 377 8.40 -12.85 18.94
CA GLU A 377 9.28 -13.96 18.56
C GLU A 377 10.76 -13.59 18.50
N LEU A 378 11.09 -12.29 18.45
CA LEU A 378 12.47 -11.79 18.59
C LEU A 378 13.18 -12.24 19.87
N ARG A 379 12.43 -12.68 20.90
CA ARG A 379 13.00 -13.26 22.13
C ARG A 379 13.68 -14.62 21.92
N PHE A 380 13.40 -15.30 20.80
CA PHE A 380 13.93 -16.62 20.50
C PHE A 380 14.29 -16.71 19.02
N LEU A 381 15.57 -16.45 18.71
CA LEU A 381 16.11 -16.51 17.35
C LEU A 381 17.14 -17.64 17.23
N PRO A 382 17.16 -18.39 16.11
CA PRO A 382 18.19 -19.40 15.86
C PRO A 382 19.55 -18.75 15.62
N ALA A 383 20.66 -19.45 15.90
CA ALA A 383 22.03 -18.92 15.76
C ALA A 383 22.32 -18.40 14.33
N SER A 384 21.88 -19.14 13.30
CA SER A 384 22.01 -18.73 11.90
C SER A 384 21.31 -17.40 11.55
N ALA A 385 20.39 -16.91 12.41
CA ALA A 385 19.78 -15.60 12.24
C ALA A 385 20.79 -14.45 12.44
N PHE A 386 21.90 -14.69 13.14
CA PHE A 386 22.96 -13.70 13.41
C PHE A 386 24.13 -13.77 12.43
N VAL A 387 24.18 -14.79 11.58
CA VAL A 387 25.16 -14.87 10.48
C VAL A 387 24.74 -13.91 9.37
N ASP A 388 25.66 -13.08 8.88
CA ASP A 388 25.39 -12.16 7.77
C ASP A 388 25.50 -12.85 6.40
N VAL A 389 24.93 -12.22 5.37
CA VAL A 389 24.99 -12.73 3.99
C VAL A 389 26.40 -12.59 3.45
N ASN A 390 26.98 -13.69 2.96
CA ASN A 390 28.26 -13.62 2.27
C ASN A 390 28.06 -13.08 0.83
N TRP A 391 28.20 -11.77 0.66
CA TRP A 391 28.04 -11.11 -0.64
C TRP A 391 29.13 -11.46 -1.66
N SER A 392 30.30 -11.94 -1.21
CA SER A 392 31.38 -12.35 -2.12
C SER A 392 30.99 -13.55 -3.01
N THR A 393 29.99 -14.33 -2.60
CA THR A 393 29.42 -15.41 -3.44
C THR A 393 28.68 -14.87 -4.67
N TYR A 394 28.21 -13.62 -4.65
CA TYR A 394 27.40 -13.03 -5.72
C TYR A 394 28.15 -11.99 -6.57
N ILE A 395 29.22 -11.41 -6.02
CA ILE A 395 30.05 -10.43 -6.73
C ILE A 395 31.23 -11.19 -7.33
N PRO A 396 31.29 -11.39 -8.66
CA PRO A 396 32.43 -12.06 -9.28
C PRO A 396 33.71 -11.29 -8.94
N HIS A 397 34.74 -12.00 -8.46
CA HIS A 397 36.04 -11.41 -8.16
C HIS A 397 36.61 -10.81 -9.46
N ILE A 398 36.89 -9.50 -9.45
CA ILE A 398 37.55 -8.77 -10.54
C ILE A 398 39.05 -8.73 -10.26
#